data_AF-A0A016SG28-F1
#
_entry.id   AF-A0A016SG28-F1
#
_cell.length_a   1.000
_cell.length_b   1.000
_cell.length_c   1.000
_cell.angle_alpha   90.00
_cell.angle_beta   90.00
_cell.angle_gamma   90.00
#
_symmetry.space_group_name_H-M   'P 1'
#
loop_
_entity.id
_entity.type
_entity.pdbx_description
1 polymer ?
#
loop_
_entity_poly.entity_id
_entity_poly.type
_entity_poly.pdbx_seq_one_letter_code
_entity_poly.pdbx_strand_id
1 'polypeptide(L)'
;MSLDKHLFELKFAAKQLEKSAQRCEKQEKVEKDKLTAAIKKGNMEVAQVHAENAIRKKNEAVNYIRMAARIDAVAARVQTAATQKRVTSSMSGVVKAMESAMKTMNLEKVQQLMDRFERDFENLDVHTATMERTMDGTTVLNAPKSQVDALIAEAADKAGRRFNMKVLVGVKRVIDYAVKVRVKPDKTGVVTENVQHSMNPFDEIALEEAVKMKEKKIAKEVVAISMGGPKSQEVLRNALAKGADKAIHIEIPDADIPKVEPLHVAKAFQKIVEKEKFDVVFLGKQAIDDDASQTAPLLAGLLDWPQALFASKVEKADEGHLKVTREIDGGLDTIKVKLPAVLSADLRLNEPRYATLPNIMKAKKKPLQKLAAKDLGVDLTPQTKTLEVNDPPVRKAGGFVEDVPTLIAKLKEKGLIKH
;
A
#
# COMPACT_ATOMS: atom_id res chain seq x y z
N MET A 1 54.02 -35.30 -8.02
CA MET A 1 53.42 -33.94 -8.11
C MET A 1 53.25 -33.45 -6.70
N SER A 2 53.78 -32.27 -6.35
CA SER A 2 53.68 -31.77 -4.98
C SER A 2 52.21 -31.52 -4.62
N LEU A 3 51.87 -31.73 -3.36
CA LEU A 3 50.53 -31.48 -2.83
C LEU A 3 50.07 -30.03 -3.07
N ASP A 4 51.03 -29.11 -3.10
CA ASP A 4 50.82 -27.69 -3.41
C ASP A 4 50.20 -27.47 -4.80
N LYS A 5 50.55 -28.32 -5.79
CA LYS A 5 49.98 -28.23 -7.14
C LYS A 5 48.49 -28.58 -7.14
N HIS A 6 48.10 -29.61 -6.40
CA HIS A 6 46.71 -30.05 -6.27
C HIS A 6 45.87 -29.04 -5.46
N LEU A 7 46.44 -28.45 -4.41
CA LEU A 7 45.81 -27.37 -3.67
C LEU A 7 45.58 -26.12 -4.53
N PHE A 8 46.57 -25.79 -5.37
CA PHE A 8 46.46 -24.69 -6.34
C PHE A 8 45.36 -24.95 -7.37
N GLU A 9 45.27 -26.16 -7.92
CA GLU A 9 44.25 -26.56 -8.89
C GLU A 9 42.82 -26.47 -8.29
N LEU A 10 42.61 -26.90 -7.05
CA LEU A 10 41.33 -26.76 -6.35
C LEU A 10 40.94 -25.30 -6.10
N LYS A 11 41.87 -24.47 -5.62
CA LYS A 11 41.62 -23.03 -5.43
C LYS A 11 41.37 -22.31 -6.75
N PHE A 12 42.07 -22.71 -7.81
CA PHE A 12 41.84 -22.19 -9.16
C PHE A 12 40.46 -22.59 -9.70
N ALA A 13 40.05 -23.83 -9.46
CA ALA A 13 38.74 -24.35 -9.81
C ALA A 13 37.59 -23.58 -9.12
N ALA A 14 37.68 -23.37 -7.80
CA ALA A 14 36.70 -22.57 -7.07
C ALA A 14 36.56 -21.16 -7.67
N LYS A 15 37.68 -20.49 -7.92
CA LYS A 15 37.71 -19.14 -8.53
C LYS A 15 37.11 -19.11 -9.95
N GLN A 16 37.25 -20.18 -10.72
CA GLN A 16 36.64 -20.29 -12.05
C GLN A 16 35.11 -20.44 -11.98
N LEU A 17 34.60 -21.16 -10.98
CA LEU A 17 33.15 -21.27 -10.74
C LEU A 17 32.57 -19.95 -10.24
N GLU A 18 33.27 -19.22 -9.35
CA GLU A 18 32.87 -17.87 -8.95
C GLU A 18 32.78 -16.91 -10.14
N LYS A 19 33.76 -16.96 -11.06
CA LYS A 19 33.74 -16.16 -12.29
C LYS A 19 32.56 -16.54 -13.20
N SER A 20 32.18 -17.81 -13.22
CA SER A 20 31.02 -18.29 -13.98
C SER A 20 29.71 -17.83 -13.34
N ALA A 21 29.62 -17.83 -12.01
CA ALA A 21 28.48 -17.25 -11.27
C ALA A 21 28.30 -15.76 -11.57
N GLN A 22 29.38 -14.97 -11.51
CA GLN A 22 29.35 -13.54 -11.86
C GLN A 22 28.90 -13.29 -13.30
N ARG A 23 29.23 -14.20 -14.23
CA ARG A 23 28.76 -14.11 -15.62
C ARG A 23 27.25 -14.36 -15.72
N CYS A 24 26.73 -15.34 -14.97
CA CYS A 24 25.29 -15.60 -14.90
C CYS A 24 24.52 -14.45 -14.24
N GLU A 25 25.05 -13.82 -13.19
CA GLU A 25 24.46 -12.62 -12.57
C GLU A 25 24.40 -11.43 -13.53
N LYS A 26 25.45 -11.22 -14.35
CA LYS A 26 25.43 -10.20 -15.40
C LYS A 26 24.35 -10.47 -16.45
N GLN A 27 24.19 -11.74 -16.84
CA GLN A 27 23.15 -12.15 -17.79
C GLN A 27 21.74 -12.01 -17.19
N GLU A 28 21.56 -12.35 -15.90
CA GLU A 28 20.31 -12.12 -15.17
C GLU A 28 19.93 -10.63 -15.20
N LYS A 29 20.89 -9.73 -14.97
CA LYS A 29 20.64 -8.28 -15.01
C LYS A 29 20.16 -7.83 -16.40
N VAL A 30 20.81 -8.31 -17.46
CA VAL A 30 20.41 -8.02 -18.85
C VAL A 30 18.99 -8.51 -19.15
N GLU A 31 18.61 -9.70 -18.69
CA GLU A 31 17.25 -10.21 -18.88
C GLU A 31 16.20 -9.44 -18.06
N LYS A 32 16.54 -8.96 -16.85
CA LYS A 32 15.68 -8.04 -16.08
C LYS A 32 15.48 -6.69 -16.75
N ASP A 33 16.51 -6.16 -17.42
CA ASP A 33 16.41 -4.90 -18.17
C ASP A 33 15.48 -5.08 -19.39
N LYS A 34 15.59 -6.22 -20.10
CA LYS A 34 14.69 -6.58 -21.21
C LYS A 34 13.25 -6.83 -20.74
N LEU A 35 13.06 -7.50 -19.60
CA LEU A 35 11.76 -7.68 -18.95
C LEU A 35 11.09 -6.32 -18.71
N THR A 36 11.84 -5.38 -18.12
CA THR A 36 11.34 -4.01 -17.86
C THR A 36 10.95 -3.30 -19.16
N ALA A 37 11.74 -3.45 -20.23
CA ALA A 37 11.43 -2.88 -21.53
C ALA A 37 10.20 -3.51 -22.20
N ALA A 38 10.02 -4.84 -22.09
CA ALA A 38 8.86 -5.56 -22.60
C ALA A 38 7.57 -5.16 -21.88
N ILE A 39 7.64 -5.00 -20.56
CA ILE A 39 6.53 -4.50 -19.74
C ILE A 39 6.15 -3.07 -20.17
N LYS A 40 7.11 -2.17 -20.39
CA LYS A 40 6.82 -0.81 -20.87
C LYS A 40 6.10 -0.80 -22.22
N LYS A 41 6.47 -1.73 -23.12
CA LYS A 41 5.86 -1.90 -24.44
C LYS A 41 4.51 -2.64 -24.42
N GLY A 42 4.07 -3.15 -23.27
CA GLY A 42 2.79 -3.85 -23.11
C GLY A 42 2.75 -5.29 -23.64
N ASN A 43 3.90 -5.89 -23.95
CA ASN A 43 3.96 -7.25 -24.46
C ASN A 43 4.21 -8.23 -23.30
N MET A 44 3.12 -8.80 -22.77
CA MET A 44 3.15 -9.69 -21.60
C MET A 44 3.75 -11.07 -21.90
N GLU A 45 3.58 -11.59 -23.12
CA GLU A 45 4.16 -12.88 -23.53
C GLU A 45 5.70 -12.79 -23.57
N VAL A 46 6.23 -11.71 -24.14
CA VAL A 46 7.68 -11.47 -24.18
C VAL A 46 8.23 -11.18 -22.77
N ALA A 47 7.47 -10.48 -21.92
CA ALA A 47 7.83 -10.28 -20.53
C ALA A 47 7.97 -11.62 -19.77
N GLN A 48 7.05 -12.56 -19.98
CA GLN A 48 7.11 -13.87 -19.32
C GLN A 48 8.38 -14.65 -19.67
N VAL A 49 8.77 -14.67 -20.96
CA VAL A 49 10.00 -15.33 -21.41
C VAL A 49 11.24 -14.72 -20.78
N HIS A 50 11.32 -13.38 -20.68
CA HIS A 50 12.45 -12.72 -20.03
C HIS A 50 12.48 -12.94 -18.51
N ALA A 51 11.32 -13.04 -17.85
CA ALA A 51 11.24 -13.37 -16.43
C ALA A 51 11.72 -14.80 -16.14
N GLU A 52 11.27 -15.79 -16.94
CA GLU A 52 11.74 -17.18 -16.83
C GLU A 52 13.25 -17.30 -17.05
N ASN A 53 13.79 -16.60 -18.06
CA ASN A 53 15.22 -16.57 -18.33
C ASN A 53 16.04 -15.94 -17.20
N ALA A 54 15.55 -14.85 -16.59
CA ALA A 54 16.20 -14.22 -15.44
C ALA A 54 16.25 -15.17 -14.23
N ILE A 55 15.15 -15.88 -13.93
CA ILE A 55 15.10 -16.86 -12.83
C ILE A 55 16.05 -18.02 -13.08
N ARG A 56 16.07 -18.55 -14.31
CA ARG A 56 17.01 -19.62 -14.68
C ARG A 56 18.46 -19.20 -14.45
N LYS A 57 18.84 -17.99 -14.90
CA LYS A 57 20.21 -17.48 -14.71
C LYS A 57 20.58 -17.24 -13.26
N LYS A 58 19.63 -16.80 -12.44
CA LYS A 58 19.80 -16.69 -10.98
C LYS A 58 20.06 -18.05 -10.34
N ASN A 59 19.27 -19.07 -10.70
CA ASN A 59 19.44 -20.42 -10.17
C ASN A 59 20.77 -21.05 -10.61
N GLU A 60 21.19 -20.83 -11.86
CA GLU A 60 22.53 -21.23 -12.33
C GLU A 60 23.65 -20.57 -11.51
N ALA A 61 23.56 -19.25 -11.24
CA ALA A 61 24.55 -18.54 -10.44
C ALA A 61 24.65 -19.09 -9.01
N VAL A 62 23.51 -19.35 -8.36
CA VAL A 62 23.47 -19.94 -7.01
C VAL A 62 24.11 -21.33 -6.99
N ASN A 63 23.89 -22.15 -8.02
CA ASN A 63 24.51 -23.47 -8.12
C ASN A 63 26.04 -23.36 -8.27
N TYR A 64 26.54 -22.44 -9.09
CA TYR A 64 27.98 -22.21 -9.23
C TYR A 64 28.62 -21.72 -7.92
N ILE A 65 27.96 -20.82 -7.18
CA ILE A 65 28.44 -20.34 -5.87
C ILE A 65 28.47 -21.50 -4.86
N ARG A 66 27.44 -22.34 -4.84
CA ARG A 66 27.39 -23.52 -3.94
C ARG A 66 28.53 -24.50 -4.23
N MET A 67 28.83 -24.74 -5.50
CA MET A 67 29.93 -25.60 -5.90
C MET A 67 31.29 -24.98 -5.59
N ALA A 68 31.48 -23.68 -5.81
CA ALA A 68 32.71 -22.98 -5.43
C ALA A 68 32.99 -23.12 -3.92
N ALA A 69 31.98 -22.86 -3.08
CA ALA A 69 32.08 -22.99 -1.63
C ALA A 69 32.41 -24.43 -1.19
N ARG A 70 31.86 -25.45 -1.86
CA ARG A 70 32.23 -26.86 -1.63
C ARG A 70 33.69 -27.14 -1.98
N ILE A 71 34.16 -26.68 -3.14
CA ILE A 71 35.55 -26.88 -3.57
C ILE A 71 36.52 -26.16 -2.63
N ASP A 72 36.19 -24.95 -2.16
CA ASP A 72 37.00 -24.23 -1.18
C ASP A 72 37.05 -24.94 0.19
N ALA A 73 35.92 -25.50 0.65
CA ALA A 73 35.89 -26.30 1.87
C ALA A 73 36.76 -27.56 1.75
N VAL A 74 36.71 -28.23 0.59
CA VAL A 74 37.59 -29.37 0.27
C VAL A 74 39.05 -28.93 0.25
N ALA A 75 39.38 -27.81 -0.40
CA ALA A 75 40.74 -27.28 -0.44
C ALA A 75 41.27 -26.95 0.96
N ALA A 76 40.45 -26.39 1.84
CA ALA A 76 40.80 -26.11 3.23
C ALA A 76 41.09 -27.40 4.03
N ARG A 77 40.24 -28.44 3.88
CA ARG A 77 40.46 -29.75 4.51
C ARG A 77 41.73 -30.44 4.02
N VAL A 78 42.00 -30.37 2.71
CA VAL A 78 43.24 -30.89 2.12
C VAL A 78 44.46 -30.12 2.66
N GLN A 79 44.37 -28.80 2.82
CA GLN A 79 45.43 -27.99 3.42
C GLN A 79 45.72 -28.40 4.86
N THR A 80 44.69 -28.65 5.66
CA THR A 80 44.85 -29.10 7.06
C THR A 80 45.48 -30.50 7.12
N ALA A 81 45.02 -31.45 6.31
CA ALA A 81 45.57 -32.81 6.23
C ALA A 81 47.04 -32.85 5.76
N ALA A 82 47.41 -31.95 4.83
CA ALA A 82 48.79 -31.73 4.39
C ALA A 82 49.73 -31.40 5.55
N THR A 83 49.26 -30.50 6.42
CA THR A 83 50.01 -29.95 7.53
C THR A 83 50.23 -31.01 8.63
N GLN A 84 49.31 -31.98 8.72
CA GLN A 84 49.37 -33.10 9.68
C GLN A 84 50.13 -34.33 9.15
N LYS A 85 50.81 -34.25 8.00
CA LYS A 85 51.54 -35.36 7.33
C LYS A 85 50.68 -36.61 7.04
N ARG A 86 49.35 -36.50 7.01
CA ARG A 86 48.44 -37.58 6.59
C ARG A 86 47.89 -37.26 5.20
N VAL A 87 48.60 -37.67 4.16
CA VAL A 87 48.04 -37.70 2.80
C VAL A 87 48.33 -39.07 2.18
N THR A 88 47.27 -39.78 1.81
CA THR A 88 47.33 -41.09 1.15
C THR A 88 47.28 -40.95 -0.39
N SER A 89 47.76 -41.96 -1.11
CA SER A 89 47.86 -41.95 -2.59
C SER A 89 46.51 -41.90 -3.30
N SER A 90 45.41 -42.28 -2.63
CA SER A 90 44.04 -42.23 -3.15
C SER A 90 43.58 -40.80 -3.48
N MET A 91 44.07 -39.79 -2.76
CA MET A 91 43.69 -38.37 -2.97
C MET A 91 44.20 -37.79 -4.29
N SER A 92 45.37 -38.24 -4.80
CA SER A 92 45.92 -37.73 -6.06
C SER A 92 45.08 -38.15 -7.28
N GLY A 93 44.43 -39.31 -7.22
CA GLY A 93 43.53 -39.77 -8.27
C GLY A 93 42.26 -38.92 -8.38
N VAL A 94 41.67 -38.54 -7.24
CA VAL A 94 40.42 -37.77 -7.21
C VAL A 94 40.63 -36.32 -7.64
N VAL A 95 41.73 -35.67 -7.22
CA VAL A 95 42.04 -34.30 -7.67
C VAL A 95 42.25 -34.25 -9.19
N LYS A 96 42.92 -35.24 -9.78
CA LYS A 96 43.08 -35.34 -11.25
C LYS A 96 41.74 -35.55 -11.97
N ALA A 97 40.86 -36.39 -11.41
CA ALA A 97 39.53 -36.61 -11.97
C ALA A 97 38.66 -35.34 -11.91
N MET A 98 38.74 -34.59 -10.80
CA MET A 98 38.09 -33.28 -10.68
C MET A 98 38.63 -32.27 -11.68
N GLU A 99 39.96 -32.21 -11.88
CA GLU A 99 40.57 -31.30 -12.85
C GLU A 99 40.03 -31.55 -14.28
N SER A 100 39.85 -32.82 -14.65
CA SER A 100 39.27 -33.21 -15.94
C SER A 100 37.77 -32.86 -16.05
N ALA A 101 36.99 -33.11 -15.00
CA ALA A 101 35.57 -32.78 -14.94
C ALA A 101 35.31 -31.26 -14.97
N MET A 102 36.18 -30.49 -14.31
CA MET A 102 36.21 -29.04 -14.32
C MET A 102 36.50 -28.46 -15.72
N LYS A 103 37.46 -29.06 -16.46
CA LYS A 103 37.77 -28.65 -17.85
C LYS A 103 36.61 -28.88 -18.80
N THR A 104 35.79 -29.90 -18.56
CA THR A 104 34.64 -30.24 -19.39
C THR A 104 33.34 -29.54 -18.95
N MET A 105 33.36 -28.74 -17.88
CA MET A 105 32.19 -28.05 -17.30
C MET A 105 31.01 -29.01 -17.01
N ASN A 106 31.27 -30.30 -16.80
CA ASN A 106 30.21 -31.26 -16.52
C ASN A 106 29.87 -31.25 -15.02
N LEU A 107 28.87 -30.43 -14.67
CA LEU A 107 28.46 -30.16 -13.30
C LEU A 107 28.04 -31.42 -12.53
N GLU A 108 27.41 -32.37 -13.20
CA GLU A 108 26.95 -33.62 -12.61
C GLU A 108 28.12 -34.54 -12.26
N LYS A 109 29.11 -34.65 -13.15
CA LYS A 109 30.33 -35.42 -12.90
C LYS A 109 31.19 -34.79 -11.80
N VAL A 110 31.30 -33.45 -11.77
CA VAL A 110 32.00 -32.75 -10.69
C VAL A 110 31.34 -33.07 -9.35
N GLN A 111 30.01 -33.05 -9.30
CA GLN A 111 29.26 -33.35 -8.08
C GLN A 111 29.46 -34.79 -7.60
N GLN A 112 29.32 -35.79 -8.48
CA GLN A 112 29.53 -37.20 -8.12
C GLN A 112 30.95 -37.47 -7.61
N LEU A 113 31.95 -36.80 -8.20
CA LEU A 113 33.35 -36.91 -7.76
C LEU A 113 33.57 -36.24 -6.41
N MET A 114 32.90 -35.12 -6.13
CA MET A 114 32.96 -34.43 -4.83
C MET A 114 32.27 -35.25 -3.73
N ASP A 115 31.09 -35.80 -4.00
CA ASP A 115 30.38 -36.65 -3.03
C ASP A 115 31.18 -37.94 -2.72
N ARG A 116 31.91 -38.47 -3.71
CA ARG A 116 32.83 -39.60 -3.51
C ARG A 116 34.05 -39.20 -2.66
N PHE A 117 34.62 -38.03 -2.93
CA PHE A 117 35.73 -37.47 -2.16
C PHE A 117 35.35 -37.21 -0.70
N GLU A 118 34.15 -36.64 -0.47
CA GLU A 118 33.63 -36.36 0.87
C GLU A 118 33.43 -37.66 1.68
N ARG A 119 32.87 -38.73 1.08
CA ARG A 119 32.76 -40.05 1.72
C ARG A 119 34.11 -40.68 2.07
N ASP A 120 35.10 -40.56 1.18
CA ASP A 120 36.44 -41.06 1.44
C ASP A 120 37.14 -40.28 2.58
N PHE A 121 36.73 -39.02 2.81
CA PHE A 121 37.22 -38.17 3.90
C PHE A 121 36.44 -38.39 5.22
N GLU A 122 35.13 -38.65 5.16
CA GLU A 122 34.27 -38.95 6.32
C GLU A 122 34.65 -40.26 7.04
N ASN A 123 35.22 -41.23 6.32
CA ASN A 123 35.77 -42.45 6.92
C ASN A 123 36.98 -42.23 7.85
N LEU A 124 37.49 -41.00 7.98
CA LEU A 124 38.57 -40.63 8.90
C LEU A 124 38.13 -39.75 10.08
N ASP A 125 36.91 -39.17 10.05
CA ASP A 125 36.36 -38.33 11.11
C ASP A 125 34.83 -38.54 11.20
N VAL A 126 34.42 -39.54 11.98
CA VAL A 126 33.01 -39.74 12.35
C VAL A 126 32.61 -38.64 13.33
N HIS A 127 32.15 -37.50 12.79
CA HIS A 127 31.04 -36.69 13.28
C HIS A 127 31.11 -35.29 12.64
N THR A 128 30.36 -35.06 11.55
CA THR A 128 29.68 -33.77 11.38
C THR A 128 28.42 -33.96 10.54
N ALA A 129 27.30 -34.15 11.23
CA ALA A 129 25.97 -34.13 10.65
C ALA A 129 25.63 -32.70 10.18
N THR A 130 25.99 -32.33 8.96
CA THR A 130 25.51 -31.09 8.34
C THR A 130 25.61 -31.12 6.81
N MET A 131 24.96 -32.06 6.11
CA MET A 131 24.76 -31.84 4.66
C MET A 131 23.69 -32.68 3.95
N GLU A 132 22.53 -32.95 4.56
CA GLU A 132 21.54 -33.85 3.94
C GLU A 132 20.21 -33.23 3.48
N ARG A 133 20.14 -31.92 3.19
CA ARG A 133 18.84 -31.34 2.75
C ARG A 133 18.88 -30.19 1.75
N THR A 134 19.62 -30.33 0.65
CA THR A 134 19.44 -29.42 -0.51
C THR A 134 19.39 -30.10 -1.88
N MET A 135 19.28 -31.44 -1.92
CA MET A 135 19.08 -32.18 -3.16
C MET A 135 17.63 -32.65 -3.26
N ASP A 136 16.75 -31.72 -3.59
CA ASP A 136 15.51 -32.06 -4.29
C ASP A 136 15.62 -31.54 -5.72
N GLY A 137 15.53 -32.47 -6.66
CA GLY A 137 14.92 -32.21 -7.96
C GLY A 137 15.77 -31.58 -9.05
N THR A 138 16.49 -32.44 -9.76
CA THR A 138 16.86 -32.35 -11.18
C THR A 138 15.77 -31.68 -12.05
N THR A 139 16.20 -31.04 -13.15
CA THR A 139 15.41 -30.42 -14.24
C THR A 139 14.76 -29.05 -13.97
N VAL A 140 15.59 -28.01 -13.85
CA VAL A 140 15.18 -26.61 -14.07
C VAL A 140 15.04 -26.35 -15.58
N LEU A 141 14.06 -26.99 -16.22
CA LEU A 141 13.62 -26.54 -17.55
C LEU A 141 12.52 -25.49 -17.45
N ASN A 142 11.74 -25.48 -16.36
CA ASN A 142 10.66 -24.52 -16.15
C ASN A 142 10.78 -23.85 -14.77
N ALA A 143 10.83 -22.52 -14.75
CA ALA A 143 10.73 -21.76 -13.51
C ALA A 143 9.33 -21.93 -12.89
N PRO A 144 9.18 -22.06 -11.56
CA PRO A 144 7.87 -22.12 -10.93
C PRO A 144 7.04 -20.89 -11.31
N LYS A 145 5.82 -21.09 -11.79
CA LYS A 145 4.94 -20.01 -12.28
C LYS A 145 4.77 -18.89 -11.25
N SER A 146 4.70 -19.24 -9.96
CA SER A 146 4.63 -18.27 -8.85
C SER A 146 5.85 -17.35 -8.74
N GLN A 147 7.05 -17.81 -9.06
CA GLN A 147 8.27 -17.00 -9.05
C GLN A 147 8.34 -16.08 -10.27
N VAL A 148 7.87 -16.58 -11.42
CA VAL A 148 7.75 -15.80 -12.67
C VAL A 148 6.77 -14.65 -12.46
N ASP A 149 5.58 -14.93 -11.93
CA ASP A 149 4.55 -13.92 -11.65
C ASP A 149 5.05 -12.88 -10.63
N ALA A 150 5.76 -13.30 -9.59
CA ALA A 150 6.34 -12.39 -8.60
C ALA A 150 7.42 -11.47 -9.20
N LEU A 151 8.28 -11.99 -10.10
CA LEU A 151 9.32 -11.21 -10.76
C LEU A 151 8.73 -10.24 -11.79
N ILE A 152 7.70 -10.65 -12.53
CA ILE A 152 6.94 -9.76 -13.42
C ILE A 152 6.28 -8.64 -12.62
N ALA A 153 5.70 -8.95 -11.45
CA ALA A 153 5.13 -7.94 -10.57
C ALA A 153 6.20 -6.96 -10.04
N GLU A 154 7.37 -7.45 -9.61
CA GLU A 154 8.49 -6.60 -9.17
C GLU A 154 9.04 -5.72 -10.31
N ALA A 155 9.14 -6.27 -11.52
CA ALA A 155 9.59 -5.53 -12.69
C ALA A 155 8.55 -4.54 -13.20
N ALA A 156 7.26 -4.85 -13.09
CA ALA A 156 6.16 -3.92 -13.36
C ALA A 156 6.13 -2.77 -12.34
N ASP A 157 6.43 -3.06 -11.07
CA ASP A 157 6.62 -2.05 -10.02
C ASP A 157 7.77 -1.10 -10.37
N LYS A 158 8.91 -1.62 -10.84
CA LYS A 158 10.07 -0.83 -11.31
C LYS A 158 9.82 -0.10 -12.64
N ALA A 159 9.00 -0.66 -13.52
CA ALA A 159 8.67 -0.10 -14.83
C ALA A 159 7.64 1.04 -14.76
N GLY A 160 7.04 1.30 -13.58
CA GLY A 160 6.12 2.41 -13.37
C GLY A 160 4.67 2.13 -13.76
N ARG A 161 4.26 0.86 -13.88
CA ARG A 161 2.85 0.45 -14.13
C ARG A 161 2.04 0.21 -12.86
N ARG A 162 2.57 0.62 -11.71
CA ARG A 162 1.78 0.71 -10.48
C ARG A 162 1.11 2.07 -10.47
N PHE A 163 -0.18 2.11 -10.13
CA PHE A 163 -0.83 3.34 -9.70
C PHE A 163 -0.03 3.89 -8.50
N ASN A 164 0.86 4.85 -8.76
CA ASN A 164 1.57 5.59 -7.72
C ASN A 164 0.65 6.70 -7.21
N MET A 165 -0.58 6.33 -6.85
CA MET A 165 -1.60 7.31 -6.50
C MET A 165 -1.28 7.94 -5.16
N LYS A 166 -1.28 9.28 -5.15
CA LYS A 166 -1.26 10.10 -3.95
C LYS A 166 -2.70 10.50 -3.64
N VAL A 167 -3.20 10.06 -2.49
CA VAL A 167 -4.59 10.29 -2.07
C VAL A 167 -4.63 11.40 -1.03
N LEU A 168 -5.42 12.42 -1.29
CA LEU A 168 -5.76 13.48 -0.33
C LEU A 168 -7.08 13.13 0.34
N VAL A 169 -7.14 13.13 1.67
CA VAL A 169 -8.36 12.82 2.44
C VAL A 169 -8.77 14.03 3.25
N GLY A 170 -9.96 14.58 2.99
CA GLY A 170 -10.51 15.66 3.78
C GLY A 170 -11.09 15.14 5.10
N VAL A 171 -10.72 15.78 6.20
CA VAL A 171 -11.28 15.50 7.53
C VAL A 171 -11.74 16.80 8.20
N LYS A 172 -12.98 16.83 8.69
CA LYS A 172 -13.58 17.95 9.41
C LYS A 172 -13.75 17.60 10.89
N ARG A 173 -13.49 18.59 11.75
CA ARG A 173 -13.79 18.53 13.17
C ARG A 173 -15.20 19.07 13.39
N VAL A 174 -16.08 18.24 13.92
CA VAL A 174 -17.51 18.55 14.13
C VAL A 174 -17.90 18.23 15.57
N ILE A 175 -19.07 18.72 16.01
CA ILE A 175 -19.67 18.27 17.28
C ILE A 175 -19.91 16.76 17.17
N ASP A 176 -19.61 16.03 18.24
CA ASP A 176 -19.78 14.58 18.25
C ASP A 176 -21.25 14.19 18.03
N TYR A 177 -21.48 13.19 17.18
CA TYR A 177 -22.82 12.76 16.77
C TYR A 177 -23.69 12.27 17.95
N ALA A 178 -23.08 11.85 19.07
CA ALA A 178 -23.81 11.46 20.27
C ALA A 178 -24.28 12.65 21.12
N VAL A 179 -23.79 13.86 20.84
CA VAL A 179 -24.16 15.06 21.59
C VAL A 179 -25.46 15.66 21.05
N LYS A 180 -26.42 15.87 21.94
CA LYS A 180 -27.59 16.69 21.63
C LYS A 180 -27.20 18.16 21.54
N VAL A 181 -27.18 18.68 20.33
CA VAL A 181 -26.89 20.09 20.04
C VAL A 181 -27.98 20.99 20.63
N ARG A 182 -27.57 22.17 21.11
CA ARG A 182 -28.46 23.21 21.65
C ARG A 182 -28.25 24.49 20.86
N VAL A 183 -29.35 25.14 20.47
CA VAL A 183 -29.32 26.47 19.87
C VAL A 183 -28.95 27.50 20.94
N LYS A 184 -28.16 28.50 20.57
CA LYS A 184 -27.82 29.60 21.48
C LYS A 184 -29.06 30.45 21.78
N PRO A 185 -29.18 31.02 22.99
CA PRO A 185 -30.28 31.94 23.32
C PRO A 185 -30.37 33.16 22.39
N ASP A 186 -29.23 33.60 21.84
CA ASP A 186 -29.12 34.72 20.90
C ASP A 186 -29.48 34.37 19.45
N LYS A 187 -29.84 33.10 19.17
CA LYS A 187 -30.17 32.56 17.84
C LYS A 187 -29.10 32.75 16.77
N THR A 188 -27.85 33.03 17.16
CA THR A 188 -26.75 33.25 16.20
C THR A 188 -26.13 31.95 15.70
N GLY A 189 -26.45 30.82 16.33
CA GLY A 189 -25.87 29.51 16.03
C GLY A 189 -26.12 28.49 17.13
N VAL A 190 -25.26 27.48 17.17
CA VAL A 190 -25.30 26.40 18.17
C VAL A 190 -24.21 26.57 19.23
N VAL A 191 -24.44 26.00 20.41
CA VAL A 191 -23.46 26.00 21.49
C VAL A 191 -22.32 25.03 21.15
N THR A 192 -21.11 25.57 21.00
CA THR A 192 -19.88 24.81 20.71
C THR A 192 -18.90 24.77 21.89
N GLU A 193 -19.11 25.62 22.88
CA GLU A 193 -18.27 25.70 24.09
C GLU A 193 -18.52 24.52 25.03
N ASN A 194 -17.44 23.92 25.54
CA ASN A 194 -17.49 22.75 26.42
C ASN A 194 -18.28 21.55 25.86
N VAL A 195 -18.42 21.50 24.54
CA VAL A 195 -19.03 20.38 23.82
C VAL A 195 -17.95 19.47 23.27
N GLN A 196 -18.14 18.17 23.41
CA GLN A 196 -17.26 17.17 22.82
C GLN A 196 -17.34 17.25 21.28
N HIS A 197 -16.17 17.26 20.65
CA HIS A 197 -16.03 17.22 19.20
C HIS A 197 -15.27 15.98 18.80
N SER A 198 -15.50 15.53 17.57
CA SER A 198 -14.81 14.39 16.99
C SER A 198 -14.60 14.59 15.49
N MET A 199 -13.99 13.59 14.84
CA MET A 199 -13.90 13.57 13.39
C MET A 199 -15.28 13.27 12.81
N ASN A 200 -15.67 13.98 11.76
CA ASN A 200 -16.91 13.69 11.05
C ASN A 200 -16.99 12.20 10.65
N PRO A 201 -18.10 11.49 10.95
CA PRO A 201 -18.18 10.04 10.70
C PRO A 201 -17.91 9.64 9.24
N PHE A 202 -18.39 10.42 8.27
CA PHE A 202 -18.14 10.15 6.86
C PHE A 202 -16.66 10.30 6.46
N ASP A 203 -15.94 11.20 7.13
CA ASP A 203 -14.51 11.43 6.87
C ASP A 203 -13.66 10.30 7.47
N GLU A 204 -14.08 9.68 8.58
CA GLU A 204 -13.44 8.48 9.11
C GLU A 204 -13.48 7.32 8.10
N ILE A 205 -14.60 7.19 7.38
CA ILE A 205 -14.83 6.16 6.38
C ILE A 205 -14.00 6.42 5.11
N ALA A 206 -13.94 7.69 4.67
CA ALA A 206 -13.09 8.10 3.56
C ALA A 206 -11.60 7.83 3.87
N LEU A 207 -11.18 8.11 5.10
CA LEU A 207 -9.82 7.83 5.57
C LEU A 207 -9.53 6.34 5.62
N GLU A 208 -10.43 5.53 6.18
CA GLU A 208 -10.27 4.08 6.22
C GLU A 208 -10.13 3.50 4.81
N GLU A 209 -10.94 3.93 3.85
CA GLU A 209 -10.83 3.42 2.49
C GLU A 209 -9.50 3.82 1.85
N ALA A 210 -9.05 5.07 2.05
CA ALA A 210 -7.75 5.50 1.56
C ALA A 210 -6.60 4.66 2.16
N VAL A 211 -6.68 4.32 3.45
CA VAL A 211 -5.72 3.43 4.11
C VAL A 211 -5.80 2.01 3.55
N LYS A 212 -6.99 1.46 3.34
CA LYS A 212 -7.18 0.15 2.68
C LYS A 212 -6.63 0.15 1.25
N MET A 213 -6.81 1.23 0.50
CA MET A 213 -6.21 1.40 -0.83
C MET A 213 -4.68 1.37 -0.75
N LYS A 214 -4.08 1.97 0.29
CA LYS A 214 -2.64 1.89 0.52
C LYS A 214 -2.19 0.48 0.88
N GLU A 215 -2.92 -0.23 1.74
CA GLU A 215 -2.62 -1.62 2.12
C GLU A 215 -2.72 -2.59 0.94
N LYS A 216 -3.71 -2.39 0.05
CA LYS A 216 -3.86 -3.09 -1.23
C LYS A 216 -2.83 -2.65 -2.28
N LYS A 217 -1.92 -1.72 -1.93
CA LYS A 217 -0.88 -1.14 -2.80
C LYS A 217 -1.45 -0.52 -4.09
N ILE A 218 -2.66 0.01 -3.99
CA ILE A 218 -3.37 0.81 -5.00
C ILE A 218 -2.97 2.28 -4.84
N ALA A 219 -2.82 2.74 -3.60
CA ALA A 219 -2.26 4.05 -3.26
C ALA A 219 -0.84 3.92 -2.68
N LYS A 220 0.01 4.91 -2.93
CA LYS A 220 1.37 4.97 -2.38
C LYS A 220 1.43 5.78 -1.09
N GLU A 221 0.67 6.87 -1.03
CA GLU A 221 0.70 7.84 0.06
C GLU A 221 -0.70 8.38 0.32
N VAL A 222 -1.07 8.47 1.60
CA VAL A 222 -2.33 9.03 2.07
C VAL A 222 -2.02 10.27 2.90
N VAL A 223 -2.53 11.42 2.47
CA VAL A 223 -2.36 12.71 3.17
C VAL A 223 -3.72 13.17 3.67
N ALA A 224 -3.83 13.41 4.98
CA ALA A 224 -5.04 13.98 5.57
C ALA A 224 -4.98 15.51 5.49
N ILE A 225 -6.10 16.17 5.20
CA ILE A 225 -6.20 17.63 5.15
C ILE A 225 -7.42 18.11 5.93
N SER A 226 -7.26 19.20 6.67
CA SER A 226 -8.35 19.85 7.40
C SER A 226 -8.19 21.36 7.33
N MET A 227 -9.31 22.06 7.11
CA MET A 227 -9.39 23.52 7.21
C MET A 227 -10.22 23.89 8.43
N GLY A 228 -9.66 24.67 9.35
CA GLY A 228 -10.33 25.02 10.59
C GLY A 228 -9.40 25.65 11.62
N GLY A 229 -9.97 25.93 12.80
CA GLY A 229 -9.23 26.50 13.92
C GLY A 229 -8.07 25.63 14.41
N PRO A 230 -7.26 26.13 15.36
CA PRO A 230 -6.12 25.40 15.93
C PRO A 230 -6.49 24.01 16.48
N LYS A 231 -7.72 23.87 17.00
CA LYS A 231 -8.25 22.60 17.55
C LYS A 231 -8.44 21.51 16.48
N SER A 232 -8.52 21.84 15.20
CA SER A 232 -8.61 20.85 14.11
C SER A 232 -7.35 19.98 13.98
N GLN A 233 -6.23 20.36 14.61
CA GLN A 233 -5.05 19.51 14.70
C GLN A 233 -5.34 18.19 15.40
N GLU A 234 -6.29 18.15 16.34
CA GLU A 234 -6.68 16.92 17.04
C GLU A 234 -7.19 15.84 16.07
N VAL A 235 -8.12 16.20 15.18
CA VAL A 235 -8.67 15.26 14.19
C VAL A 235 -7.62 14.85 13.17
N LEU A 236 -6.72 15.75 12.77
CA LEU A 236 -5.59 15.41 11.90
C LEU A 236 -4.62 14.43 12.57
N ARG A 237 -4.35 14.58 13.87
CA ARG A 237 -3.54 13.62 14.63
C ARG A 237 -4.23 12.27 14.75
N ASN A 238 -5.54 12.24 14.93
CA ASN A 238 -6.32 11.01 14.88
C ASN A 238 -6.21 10.35 13.49
N ALA A 239 -6.32 11.12 12.40
CA ALA A 239 -6.15 10.60 11.04
C ALA A 239 -4.76 9.97 10.81
N LEU A 240 -3.71 10.64 11.31
CA LEU A 240 -2.33 10.12 11.31
C LEU A 240 -2.19 8.84 12.13
N ALA A 241 -2.93 8.70 13.23
CA ALA A 241 -2.93 7.50 14.06
C ALA A 241 -3.69 6.33 13.41
N LYS A 242 -4.75 6.61 12.65
CA LYS A 242 -5.53 5.61 11.91
C LYS A 242 -4.84 5.12 10.64
N GLY A 243 -3.89 5.87 10.07
CA GLY A 243 -3.04 5.35 8.99
C GLY A 243 -2.56 6.36 7.96
N ALA A 244 -2.96 7.64 8.04
CA ALA A 244 -2.42 8.68 7.16
C ALA A 244 -0.90 8.83 7.34
N ASP A 245 -0.19 9.13 6.25
CA ASP A 245 1.27 9.29 6.22
C ASP A 245 1.67 10.71 6.65
N LYS A 246 0.93 11.71 6.17
CA LYS A 246 1.12 13.14 6.45
C LYS A 246 -0.22 13.83 6.72
N ALA A 247 -0.16 14.99 7.35
CA ALA A 247 -1.31 15.85 7.57
C ALA A 247 -1.02 17.29 7.10
N ILE A 248 -2.03 17.96 6.58
CA ILE A 248 -2.02 19.38 6.21
C ILE A 248 -3.14 20.07 7.01
N HIS A 249 -2.77 21.06 7.81
CA HIS A 249 -3.70 21.93 8.52
C HIS A 249 -3.72 23.29 7.82
N ILE A 250 -4.85 23.62 7.21
CA ILE A 250 -5.15 24.96 6.74
C ILE A 250 -5.78 25.71 7.92
N GLU A 251 -4.95 26.50 8.59
CA GLU A 251 -5.32 27.22 9.79
C GLU A 251 -6.10 28.49 9.44
N ILE A 252 -7.22 28.66 10.13
CA ILE A 252 -8.04 29.88 10.14
C ILE A 252 -8.25 30.32 11.59
N PRO A 253 -8.34 31.63 11.87
CA PRO A 253 -8.72 32.11 13.20
C PRO A 253 -10.09 31.57 13.61
N ASP A 254 -10.29 31.27 14.90
CA ASP A 254 -11.57 30.76 15.41
C ASP A 254 -12.74 31.71 15.10
N ALA A 255 -12.48 33.02 15.07
CA ALA A 255 -13.46 34.05 14.73
C ALA A 255 -13.95 34.01 13.27
N ASP A 256 -13.17 33.40 12.37
CA ASP A 256 -13.51 33.27 10.94
C ASP A 256 -14.15 31.92 10.61
N ILE A 257 -14.17 30.95 11.55
CA ILE A 257 -14.81 29.64 11.33
C ILE A 257 -16.28 29.77 10.86
N PRO A 258 -17.13 30.63 11.47
CA PRO A 258 -18.53 30.75 11.03
C PRO A 258 -18.71 31.30 9.61
N LYS A 259 -17.65 31.87 9.02
CA LYS A 259 -17.64 32.40 7.65
C LYS A 259 -17.29 31.34 6.61
N VAL A 260 -16.78 30.18 7.05
CA VAL A 260 -16.32 29.13 6.15
C VAL A 260 -17.53 28.41 5.56
N GLU A 261 -17.55 28.33 4.24
CA GLU A 261 -18.59 27.66 3.46
C GLU A 261 -17.92 26.55 2.66
N PRO A 262 -18.69 25.54 2.18
CA PRO A 262 -18.15 24.47 1.34
C PRO A 262 -17.31 24.97 0.16
N LEU A 263 -17.67 26.12 -0.44
CA LEU A 263 -16.91 26.75 -1.52
C LEU A 263 -15.51 27.20 -1.09
N HIS A 264 -15.37 27.79 0.10
CA HIS A 264 -14.09 28.22 0.66
C HIS A 264 -13.16 27.02 0.86
N VAL A 265 -13.70 25.93 1.43
CA VAL A 265 -12.95 24.68 1.63
C VAL A 265 -12.52 24.08 0.29
N ALA A 266 -13.42 24.03 -0.69
CA ALA A 266 -13.13 23.50 -2.03
C ALA A 266 -12.02 24.30 -2.73
N LYS A 267 -12.05 25.64 -2.69
CA LYS A 267 -10.98 26.49 -3.25
C LYS A 267 -9.64 26.27 -2.54
N ALA A 268 -9.65 26.16 -1.22
CA ALA A 268 -8.44 25.89 -0.46
C ALA A 268 -7.84 24.52 -0.80
N PHE A 269 -8.68 23.49 -0.92
CA PHE A 269 -8.26 22.14 -1.28
C PHE A 269 -7.75 22.09 -2.72
N GLN A 270 -8.38 22.80 -3.66
CA GLN A 270 -7.91 22.93 -5.03
C GLN A 270 -6.44 23.40 -5.09
N LYS A 271 -6.10 24.46 -4.33
CA LYS A 271 -4.71 24.99 -4.31
C LYS A 271 -3.70 23.98 -3.79
N ILE A 272 -4.08 23.18 -2.79
CA ILE A 272 -3.23 22.10 -2.29
C ILE A 272 -3.10 20.98 -3.30
N VAL A 273 -4.21 20.59 -3.95
CA VAL A 273 -4.24 19.57 -4.99
C VAL A 273 -3.31 19.91 -6.15
N GLU A 274 -3.40 21.14 -6.66
CA GLU A 274 -2.55 21.66 -7.73
C GLU A 274 -1.07 21.72 -7.33
N LYS A 275 -0.77 22.16 -6.10
CA LYS A 275 0.61 22.31 -5.60
C LYS A 275 1.31 20.97 -5.37
N GLU A 276 0.60 20.00 -4.83
CA GLU A 276 1.17 18.71 -4.39
C GLU A 276 0.92 17.54 -5.34
N LYS A 277 0.21 17.79 -6.44
CA LYS A 277 -0.10 16.83 -7.52
C LYS A 277 -0.72 15.53 -7.00
N PHE A 278 -1.86 15.66 -6.32
CA PHE A 278 -2.65 14.51 -5.90
C PHE A 278 -3.38 13.88 -7.10
N ASP A 279 -3.64 12.58 -7.04
CA ASP A 279 -4.37 11.85 -8.09
C ASP A 279 -5.84 11.61 -7.70
N VAL A 280 -6.10 11.54 -6.40
CA VAL A 280 -7.43 11.28 -5.85
C VAL A 280 -7.66 12.20 -4.67
N VAL A 281 -8.82 12.86 -4.63
CA VAL A 281 -9.32 13.49 -3.41
C VAL A 281 -10.50 12.69 -2.89
N PHE A 282 -10.45 12.25 -1.64
CA PHE A 282 -11.50 11.50 -0.98
C PHE A 282 -12.07 12.33 0.18
N LEU A 283 -13.37 12.59 0.15
CA LEU A 283 -14.07 13.37 1.16
C LEU A 283 -15.20 12.54 1.77
N GLY A 284 -15.73 12.92 2.94
CA GLY A 284 -17.02 12.42 3.37
C GLY A 284 -18.15 12.87 2.44
N LYS A 285 -19.27 12.13 2.43
CA LYS A 285 -20.50 12.53 1.73
C LYS A 285 -20.98 13.91 2.14
N GLN A 286 -21.10 14.14 3.45
CA GLN A 286 -21.49 15.40 4.06
C GLN A 286 -20.81 15.54 5.42
N ALA A 287 -20.82 16.76 5.97
CA ALA A 287 -20.47 16.99 7.35
C ALA A 287 -21.76 17.11 8.18
N ILE A 288 -21.81 16.44 9.33
CA ILE A 288 -23.03 16.36 10.16
C ILE A 288 -23.42 17.66 10.87
N ASP A 289 -22.64 18.72 10.73
CA ASP A 289 -22.89 20.03 11.32
C ASP A 289 -23.61 20.99 10.34
N ASP A 290 -23.18 21.01 9.08
CA ASP A 290 -23.80 21.83 8.02
C ASP A 290 -24.76 21.04 7.12
N ASP A 291 -24.66 19.71 7.11
CA ASP A 291 -25.41 18.78 6.25
C ASP A 291 -25.47 19.18 4.76
N ALA A 292 -24.47 19.93 4.29
CA ALA A 292 -24.54 20.59 2.98
C ALA A 292 -24.32 19.63 1.80
N SER A 293 -23.52 18.57 1.97
CA SER A 293 -23.13 17.63 0.90
C SER A 293 -22.54 18.29 -0.36
N GLN A 294 -21.88 19.45 -0.22
CA GLN A 294 -21.46 20.31 -1.35
C GLN A 294 -19.96 20.30 -1.63
N THR A 295 -19.10 20.09 -0.62
CA THR A 295 -17.64 20.30 -0.77
C THR A 295 -17.02 19.43 -1.87
N ALA A 296 -17.41 18.16 -1.96
CA ALA A 296 -16.90 17.23 -2.96
C ALA A 296 -17.31 17.58 -4.40
N PRO A 297 -18.61 17.76 -4.73
CA PRO A 297 -19.00 18.18 -6.07
C PRO A 297 -18.42 19.55 -6.46
N LEU A 298 -18.33 20.50 -5.52
CA LEU A 298 -17.72 21.81 -5.78
C LEU A 298 -16.24 21.67 -6.12
N LEU A 299 -15.48 20.89 -5.35
CA LEU A 299 -14.07 20.65 -5.61
C LEU A 299 -13.85 19.97 -6.97
N ALA A 300 -14.68 18.99 -7.31
CA ALA A 300 -14.64 18.33 -8.62
C ALA A 300 -14.86 19.32 -9.76
N GLY A 301 -15.87 20.20 -9.64
CA GLY A 301 -16.15 21.24 -10.62
C GLY A 301 -15.02 22.28 -10.74
N LEU A 302 -14.41 22.69 -9.63
CA LEU A 302 -13.29 23.64 -9.62
C LEU A 302 -12.02 23.07 -10.26
N LEU A 303 -11.76 21.76 -10.08
CA LEU A 303 -10.62 21.06 -10.67
C LEU A 303 -10.87 20.59 -12.10
N ASP A 304 -12.12 20.65 -12.59
CA ASP A 304 -12.57 19.99 -13.82
C ASP A 304 -12.26 18.47 -13.81
N TRP A 305 -12.50 17.83 -12.66
CA TRP A 305 -12.22 16.40 -12.46
C TRP A 305 -13.50 15.56 -12.47
N PRO A 306 -13.43 14.31 -12.99
CA PRO A 306 -14.47 13.32 -12.78
C PRO A 306 -14.79 13.13 -11.29
N GLN A 307 -16.07 12.94 -10.99
CA GLN A 307 -16.54 12.72 -9.62
C GLN A 307 -17.25 11.38 -9.45
N ALA A 308 -17.08 10.79 -8.27
CA ALA A 308 -17.78 9.58 -7.85
C ALA A 308 -18.32 9.76 -6.43
N LEU A 309 -19.49 10.37 -6.33
CA LEU A 309 -20.11 10.70 -5.05
C LEU A 309 -20.88 9.51 -4.47
N PHE A 310 -20.98 9.46 -3.15
CA PHE A 310 -21.76 8.46 -2.39
C PHE A 310 -21.25 7.04 -2.62
N ALA A 311 -19.93 6.88 -2.70
CA ALA A 311 -19.28 5.60 -2.93
C ALA A 311 -19.54 4.64 -1.76
N SER A 312 -20.08 3.45 -2.07
CA SER A 312 -20.21 2.30 -1.17
C SER A 312 -19.25 1.16 -1.52
N LYS A 313 -18.56 1.22 -2.67
CA LYS A 313 -17.44 0.33 -3.00
C LYS A 313 -16.45 1.01 -3.93
N VAL A 314 -15.16 0.90 -3.66
CA VAL A 314 -14.09 1.41 -4.53
C VAL A 314 -13.16 0.26 -4.92
N GLU A 315 -13.01 0.05 -6.22
CA GLU A 315 -12.18 -1.01 -6.78
C GLU A 315 -11.24 -0.47 -7.86
N LYS A 316 -10.08 -1.12 -7.98
CA LYS A 316 -9.17 -0.86 -9.08
C LYS A 316 -9.82 -1.33 -10.39
N ALA A 317 -9.78 -0.49 -11.42
CA ALA A 317 -10.17 -0.86 -12.78
C ALA A 317 -8.92 -0.93 -13.69
N ASP A 318 -9.10 -0.69 -14.98
CA ASP A 318 -8.02 -0.57 -15.96
C ASP A 318 -7.05 0.57 -15.61
N GLU A 319 -5.90 0.63 -16.27
CA GLU A 319 -4.91 1.68 -16.08
C GLU A 319 -5.54 3.08 -16.21
N GLY A 320 -5.24 3.97 -15.27
CA GLY A 320 -5.84 5.30 -15.17
C GLY A 320 -7.30 5.36 -14.70
N HIS A 321 -7.92 4.26 -14.23
CA HIS A 321 -9.33 4.26 -13.84
C HIS A 321 -9.62 3.57 -12.50
N LEU A 322 -10.70 4.01 -11.86
CA LEU A 322 -11.35 3.36 -10.72
C LEU A 322 -12.75 2.90 -11.09
N LYS A 323 -13.18 1.77 -10.53
CA LYS A 323 -14.57 1.30 -10.59
C LYS A 323 -15.21 1.61 -9.24
N VAL A 324 -16.25 2.43 -9.25
CA VAL A 324 -16.90 2.92 -8.03
C VAL A 324 -18.37 2.54 -8.05
N THR A 325 -18.81 1.81 -7.03
CA THR A 325 -20.23 1.57 -6.78
C THR A 325 -20.75 2.65 -5.85
N ARG A 326 -21.88 3.25 -6.21
CA ARG A 326 -22.48 4.41 -5.57
C ARG A 326 -23.88 4.06 -5.09
N GLU A 327 -24.26 4.65 -3.96
CA GLU A 327 -25.63 4.64 -3.46
C GLU A 327 -26.43 5.74 -4.16
N ILE A 328 -27.54 5.35 -4.76
CA ILE A 328 -28.55 6.24 -5.36
C ILE A 328 -29.92 5.89 -4.79
N ASP A 329 -30.92 6.76 -4.97
CA ASP A 329 -32.24 6.55 -4.37
C ASP A 329 -32.90 5.22 -4.77
N GLY A 330 -32.63 4.75 -6.01
CA GLY A 330 -33.16 3.49 -6.55
C GLY A 330 -32.32 2.24 -6.24
N GLY A 331 -31.21 2.36 -5.51
CA GLY A 331 -30.30 1.25 -5.21
C GLY A 331 -28.84 1.58 -5.50
N LEU A 332 -28.17 0.74 -6.29
CA LEU A 332 -26.73 0.85 -6.56
C LEU A 332 -26.46 1.17 -8.03
N ASP A 333 -25.55 2.09 -8.27
CA ASP A 333 -25.02 2.40 -9.60
C ASP A 333 -23.51 2.20 -9.63
N THR A 334 -22.99 1.56 -10.68
CA THR A 334 -21.55 1.31 -10.81
C THR A 334 -20.99 2.06 -12.00
N ILE A 335 -20.10 3.01 -11.71
CA ILE A 335 -19.46 3.84 -12.72
C ILE A 335 -17.96 3.55 -12.81
N LYS A 336 -17.41 3.77 -13.99
CA LYS A 336 -15.96 3.78 -14.23
C LYS A 336 -15.50 5.23 -14.33
N VAL A 337 -14.52 5.58 -13.50
CA VAL A 337 -14.08 6.96 -13.29
C VAL A 337 -12.62 7.06 -13.72
N LYS A 338 -12.32 8.03 -14.58
CA LYS A 338 -10.96 8.32 -15.02
C LYS A 338 -10.23 9.13 -13.95
N LEU A 339 -8.95 8.82 -13.73
CA LEU A 339 -8.08 9.55 -12.82
C LEU A 339 -7.39 10.72 -13.54
N PRO A 340 -7.13 11.84 -12.86
CA PRO A 340 -7.42 12.09 -11.43
C PRO A 340 -8.91 12.32 -11.14
N ALA A 341 -9.37 12.05 -9.91
CA ALA A 341 -10.80 12.08 -9.57
C ALA A 341 -11.10 12.52 -8.14
N VAL A 342 -12.32 13.02 -7.91
CA VAL A 342 -12.86 13.32 -6.58
C VAL A 342 -13.91 12.27 -6.19
N LEU A 343 -13.78 11.67 -5.01
CA LEU A 343 -14.76 10.72 -4.48
C LEU A 343 -15.36 11.24 -3.17
N SER A 344 -16.60 10.84 -2.88
CA SER A 344 -17.18 10.99 -1.55
C SER A 344 -17.63 9.66 -0.96
N ALA A 345 -17.38 9.44 0.33
CA ALA A 345 -17.67 8.19 1.02
C ALA A 345 -19.08 8.19 1.63
N ASP A 346 -19.87 7.17 1.32
CA ASP A 346 -21.11 6.86 2.04
C ASP A 346 -20.83 5.98 3.28
N LEU A 347 -21.76 5.95 4.24
CA LEU A 347 -21.62 5.15 5.47
C LEU A 347 -21.41 3.66 5.21
N ARG A 348 -21.91 3.14 4.08
CA ARG A 348 -21.85 1.71 3.72
C ARG A 348 -20.53 1.26 3.13
N LEU A 349 -19.59 2.18 2.87
CA LEU A 349 -18.33 1.87 2.19
C LEU A 349 -17.44 0.93 3.01
N ASN A 350 -17.31 1.19 4.31
CA ASN A 350 -16.50 0.39 5.22
C ASN A 350 -16.82 0.71 6.69
N GLU A 351 -16.18 -0.05 7.58
CA GLU A 351 -16.12 0.22 9.01
C GLU A 351 -14.72 0.77 9.37
N PRO A 352 -14.63 2.01 9.89
CA PRO A 352 -13.36 2.61 10.27
C PRO A 352 -12.65 1.86 11.39
N ARG A 353 -11.33 1.68 11.27
CA ARG A 353 -10.54 1.05 12.34
C ARG A 353 -10.36 1.96 13.55
N TYR A 354 -10.11 1.34 14.70
CA TYR A 354 -9.62 2.02 15.89
C TYR A 354 -8.12 2.28 15.80
N ALA A 355 -7.68 3.46 16.25
CA ALA A 355 -6.26 3.75 16.39
C ALA A 355 -5.70 3.06 17.64
N THR A 356 -4.65 2.24 17.47
CA THR A 356 -3.98 1.59 18.60
C THR A 356 -3.07 2.58 19.35
N LEU A 357 -2.86 2.38 20.66
CA LEU A 357 -1.98 3.23 21.48
C LEU A 357 -0.57 3.43 20.86
N PRO A 358 0.11 2.40 20.31
CA PRO A 358 1.39 2.60 19.64
C PRO A 358 1.30 3.54 18.43
N ASN A 359 0.22 3.47 17.65
CA ASN A 359 0.03 4.32 16.49
C ASN A 359 -0.30 5.76 16.88
N ILE A 360 -1.06 5.98 17.94
CA ILE A 360 -1.30 7.31 18.52
C ILE A 360 0.02 7.96 18.93
N MET A 361 0.93 7.21 19.56
CA MET A 361 2.25 7.71 19.93
C MET A 361 3.13 8.03 18.71
N LYS A 362 3.09 7.18 17.66
CA LYS A 362 3.79 7.44 16.39
C LYS A 362 3.21 8.66 15.65
N ALA A 363 1.90 8.87 15.71
CA ALA A 363 1.22 9.98 15.05
C ALA A 363 1.70 11.36 15.52
N LYS A 364 2.14 11.49 16.78
CA LYS A 364 2.75 12.73 17.30
C LYS A 364 4.06 13.10 16.58
N LYS A 365 4.79 12.11 16.07
CA LYS A 365 6.05 12.31 15.33
C LYS A 365 5.86 12.43 13.81
N LYS A 366 4.69 12.05 13.28
CA LYS A 366 4.42 12.15 11.83
C LYS A 366 4.34 13.63 11.38
N PRO A 367 4.70 13.92 10.12
CA PRO A 367 4.66 15.29 9.60
C PRO A 367 3.24 15.87 9.60
N LEU A 368 3.08 17.05 10.18
CA LEU A 368 1.89 17.88 10.09
C LEU A 368 2.33 19.27 9.62
N GLN A 369 2.02 19.58 8.37
CA GLN A 369 2.28 20.89 7.79
C GLN A 369 1.16 21.85 8.17
N LYS A 370 1.51 23.03 8.66
CA LYS A 370 0.56 24.12 8.90
C LYS A 370 0.70 25.17 7.82
N LEU A 371 -0.42 25.66 7.31
CA LEU A 371 -0.52 26.71 6.30
C LEU A 371 -1.61 27.69 6.75
N ALA A 372 -1.40 28.99 6.63
CA ALA A 372 -2.49 29.92 6.84
C ALA A 372 -3.37 29.96 5.59
N ALA A 373 -4.70 30.05 5.75
CA ALA A 373 -5.61 30.17 4.59
C ALA A 373 -5.28 31.37 3.69
N LYS A 374 -4.76 32.46 4.28
CA LYS A 374 -4.31 33.66 3.55
C LYS A 374 -3.15 33.36 2.59
N ASP A 375 -2.25 32.45 2.95
CA ASP A 375 -1.08 32.09 2.13
C ASP A 375 -1.49 31.32 0.86
N LEU A 376 -2.72 30.77 0.84
CA LEU A 376 -3.29 30.08 -0.31
C LEU A 376 -4.06 31.02 -1.25
N GLY A 377 -4.17 32.32 -0.90
CA GLY A 377 -4.92 33.30 -1.69
C GLY A 377 -6.43 33.03 -1.72
N VAL A 378 -6.96 32.34 -0.70
CA VAL A 378 -8.38 32.03 -0.61
C VAL A 378 -9.10 33.20 0.07
N ASP A 379 -10.00 33.84 -0.67
CA ASP A 379 -10.95 34.79 -0.11
C ASP A 379 -12.01 34.04 0.72
N LEU A 380 -12.19 34.45 1.98
CA LEU A 380 -13.15 33.87 2.93
C LEU A 380 -14.42 34.72 3.06
N THR A 381 -14.68 35.63 2.12
CA THR A 381 -15.90 36.44 2.09
C THR A 381 -17.13 35.53 1.92
N PRO A 382 -18.03 35.44 2.93
CA PRO A 382 -19.23 34.59 2.85
C PRO A 382 -20.12 34.98 1.68
N GLN A 383 -20.63 33.99 0.94
CA GLN A 383 -21.66 34.21 -0.08
C GLN A 383 -23.06 34.19 0.51
N THR A 384 -23.22 33.55 1.67
CA THR A 384 -24.46 33.47 2.41
C THR A 384 -24.35 34.15 3.76
N LYS A 385 -25.49 34.60 4.28
CA LYS A 385 -25.59 35.20 5.61
C LYS A 385 -26.65 34.48 6.41
N THR A 386 -26.25 33.79 7.47
CA THR A 386 -27.17 33.23 8.46
C THR A 386 -27.86 34.36 9.20
N LEU A 387 -29.18 34.44 9.07
CA LEU A 387 -29.99 35.46 9.74
C LEU A 387 -30.32 35.04 11.18
N GLU A 388 -30.78 33.80 11.34
CA GLU A 388 -31.13 33.22 12.64
C GLU A 388 -31.06 31.69 12.58
N VAL A 389 -30.86 31.09 13.76
CA VAL A 389 -30.94 29.64 14.00
C VAL A 389 -31.98 29.41 15.08
N ASN A 390 -32.95 28.54 14.81
CA ASN A 390 -34.06 28.24 15.71
C ASN A 390 -34.11 26.75 16.01
N ASP A 391 -34.63 26.39 17.19
CA ASP A 391 -34.99 25.00 17.47
C ASP A 391 -36.10 24.53 16.51
N PRO A 392 -36.08 23.25 16.08
CA PRO A 392 -37.16 22.70 15.29
C PRO A 392 -38.46 22.69 16.11
N PRO A 393 -39.63 22.72 15.46
CA PRO A 393 -40.91 22.64 16.15
C PRO A 393 -40.97 21.43 17.08
N VAL A 394 -41.34 21.64 18.34
CA VAL A 394 -41.51 20.56 19.30
C VAL A 394 -42.61 19.63 18.79
N ARG A 395 -42.27 18.35 18.60
CA ARG A 395 -43.23 17.32 18.16
C ARG A 395 -44.40 17.28 19.14
N LYS A 396 -45.63 17.44 18.64
CA LYS A 396 -46.84 17.28 19.45
C LYS A 396 -46.89 15.87 20.03
N ALA A 397 -47.28 15.76 21.30
CA ALA A 397 -47.43 14.47 21.96
C ALA A 397 -48.36 13.56 21.15
N GLY A 398 -47.94 12.31 20.98
CA GLY A 398 -48.76 11.28 20.35
C GLY A 398 -49.86 10.77 21.29
N GLY A 399 -50.66 9.83 20.79
CA GLY A 399 -51.60 9.06 21.59
C GLY A 399 -51.38 7.57 21.37
N PHE A 400 -51.75 6.76 22.36
CA PHE A 400 -51.82 5.31 22.23
C PHE A 400 -53.15 4.92 21.57
N VAL A 401 -53.14 3.86 20.77
CA VAL A 401 -54.33 3.25 20.19
C VAL A 401 -54.43 1.82 20.68
N GLU A 402 -55.66 1.36 20.90
CA GLU A 402 -55.93 0.09 21.57
C GLU A 402 -55.73 -1.11 20.64
N ASP A 403 -55.93 -0.93 19.33
CA ASP A 403 -55.84 -1.99 18.35
C ASP A 403 -55.44 -1.50 16.94
N VAL A 404 -55.17 -2.46 16.06
CA VAL A 404 -54.80 -2.21 14.65
C VAL A 404 -55.92 -1.51 13.86
N PRO A 405 -57.20 -1.90 13.98
CA PRO A 405 -58.30 -1.17 13.33
C PRO A 405 -58.34 0.32 13.70
N THR A 406 -58.19 0.66 14.97
CA THR A 406 -58.18 2.04 15.47
C THR A 406 -56.98 2.81 14.92
N LEU A 407 -55.81 2.16 14.83
CA LEU A 407 -54.65 2.75 14.18
C LEU A 407 -54.94 3.12 12.71
N ILE A 408 -55.49 2.18 11.93
CA ILE A 408 -55.81 2.40 10.51
C ILE A 408 -56.84 3.52 10.36
N ALA A 409 -57.88 3.52 11.20
CA ALA A 409 -58.89 4.59 11.20
C ALA A 409 -58.26 5.96 11.46
N LYS A 410 -57.39 6.08 12.48
CA LYS A 410 -56.68 7.33 12.80
C LYS A 410 -55.71 7.77 11.70
N LEU A 411 -55.09 6.84 10.98
CA LEU A 411 -54.22 7.16 9.84
C LEU A 411 -55.03 7.64 8.63
N LYS A 412 -56.21 7.05 8.39
CA LYS A 412 -57.16 7.51 7.36
C LYS A 412 -57.73 8.90 7.69
N GLU A 413 -58.13 9.15 8.94
CA GLU A 413 -58.57 10.49 9.42
C GLU A 413 -57.50 11.56 9.18
N LYS A 414 -56.21 11.19 9.32
CA LYS A 414 -55.07 12.08 9.09
C LYS A 414 -54.64 12.18 7.62
N GLY A 415 -55.32 11.49 6.70
CA GLY A 415 -55.02 11.52 5.27
C GLY A 415 -53.67 10.93 4.88
N LEU A 416 -53.05 10.12 5.75
CA LEU A 416 -51.73 9.52 5.53
C LEU A 416 -51.80 8.23 4.69
N ILE A 417 -52.99 7.65 4.56
CA ILE A 417 -53.27 6.46 3.77
C ILE A 417 -54.47 6.78 2.87
N LYS A 418 -54.34 6.58 1.55
CA LYS A 418 -55.48 6.67 0.62
C LYS A 418 -56.41 5.48 0.83
N HIS A 419 -57.71 5.70 0.60
CA HIS A 419 -58.82 4.81 0.97
C HIS A 419 -58.61 3.33 0.66
#